data_AF-A0A542AMK9-F1
#
_entry.id   AF-A0A542AMK9-F1
#
_cell.length_a   1.000
_cell.length_b   1.000
_cell.length_c   1.000
_cell.angle_alpha   90.00
_cell.angle_beta   90.00
_cell.angle_gamma   90.00
#
_symmetry.space_group_name_H-M   'P 1'
#
loop_
_entity.id
_entity.type
_entity.pdbx_description
1 polymer ?
#
loop_
_entity_poly.entity_id
_entity_poly.type
_entity_poly.pdbx_seq_one_letter_code
_entity_poly.pdbx_strand_id
1 'polypeptide(L)' 'MPNNDSQKQLLESLISQLNPTDRKKLQDVLSDKTATEKILSTPQAQELLKKFSGGK' A
#
# COMPACT_ATOMS: atom_id res chain seq x y z
N MET A 1 3.06 -18.85 -14.27
CA MET A 1 4.02 -18.66 -13.16
C MET A 1 3.89 -17.21 -12.69
N PRO A 2 3.93 -16.91 -11.37
CA PRO A 2 3.19 -15.79 -10.79
C PRO A 2 3.77 -14.43 -11.18
N ASN A 3 2.84 -13.50 -11.43
CA ASN A 3 2.96 -12.13 -11.94
C ASN A 3 3.68 -11.15 -10.96
N ASN A 4 4.65 -11.62 -10.18
CA ASN A 4 5.24 -10.88 -9.05
C ASN A 4 6.17 -9.74 -9.51
N ASP A 5 6.91 -9.92 -10.60
CA ASP A 5 7.82 -8.89 -11.10
C ASP A 5 7.06 -7.70 -11.69
N SER A 6 5.97 -7.95 -12.42
CA SER A 6 5.11 -6.89 -12.95
C SER A 6 4.41 -6.09 -11.84
N GLN A 7 4.02 -6.75 -10.75
CA GLN A 7 3.45 -6.07 -9.58
C GLN A 7 4.48 -5.22 -8.85
N LYS A 8 5.73 -5.70 -8.72
CA LYS A 8 6.84 -4.92 -8.16
C LYS A 8 7.16 -3.70 -9.01
N GLN A 9 7.24 -3.84 -10.33
CA GLN A 9 7.50 -2.72 -11.24
C GLN A 9 6.40 -1.66 -11.19
N LEU A 10 5.14 -2.08 -11.10
CA LEU A 10 4.01 -1.18 -10.92
C LEU A 10 4.09 -0.45 -9.58
N LEU A 11 4.40 -1.17 -8.50
CA LEU A 11 4.56 -0.58 -7.16
C LEU A 11 5.67 0.47 -7.14
N GLU A 12 6.85 0.17 -7.68
CA GLU A 12 7.96 1.12 -7.79
C GLU A 12 7.57 2.36 -8.61
N SER A 13 6.83 2.16 -9.71
CA SER A 13 6.34 3.26 -10.54
C SER A 13 5.35 4.17 -9.79
N LEU A 14 4.50 3.61 -8.94
CA LEU A 14 3.56 4.37 -8.10
C LEU A 14 4.30 5.11 -6.97
N ILE A 15 5.27 4.46 -6.32
CA ILE A 15 6.13 5.08 -5.29
C ILE A 15 6.93 6.23 -5.89
N SER A 16 7.38 6.10 -7.15
CA SER A 16 8.14 7.12 -7.85
C SER A 16 7.34 8.43 -8.06
N GLN A 17 6.01 8.34 -8.15
CA GLN A 17 5.10 9.47 -8.34
C GLN A 17 4.77 10.21 -7.04
N LEU A 18 5.06 9.62 -5.89
CA LEU A 18 4.88 10.27 -4.59
C LEU A 18 5.98 11.30 -4.36
N ASN A 19 5.61 12.41 -3.71
CA ASN A 19 6.60 13.37 -3.22
C ASN A 19 7.51 12.72 -2.15
N PRO A 20 8.71 13.26 -1.88
CA PRO A 20 9.68 12.65 -0.97
C PRO A 20 9.13 12.42 0.45
N THR A 21 8.28 13.31 0.93
CA THR A 21 7.67 13.24 2.27
C THR A 21 6.71 12.06 2.37
N ASP A 22 5.84 11.89 1.38
CA ASP A 22 4.83 10.82 1.35
C ASP A 22 5.47 9.48 1.04
N ARG A 23 6.50 9.45 0.19
CA ARG A 23 7.33 8.26 -0.03
C ARG A 23 7.97 7.79 1.27
N LYS A 24 8.55 8.70 2.06
CA LYS A 24 9.17 8.35 3.34
C LYS A 24 8.15 7.76 4.31
N LYS A 25 6.99 8.41 4.46
CA LYS A 25 5.90 7.90 5.32
C LYS A 25 5.44 6.51 4.87
N LEU A 26 5.28 6.30 3.57
CA LEU A 26 4.91 4.99 3.02
C LEU A 26 5.98 3.93 3.32
N GLN A 27 7.26 4.24 3.11
CA GLN A 27 8.37 3.34 3.41
C GLN A 27 8.43 2.99 4.90
N ASP A 28 8.28 3.99 5.77
CA ASP A 28 8.29 3.83 7.23
C ASP A 28 7.14 2.89 7.66
N VAL A 29 5.94 3.07 7.10
CA VAL A 29 4.79 2.18 7.35
C VAL A 29 5.06 0.76 6.83
N LEU A 30 5.46 0.60 5.56
CA LEU A 30 5.67 -0.70 4.93
C LEU A 30 6.85 -1.48 5.53
N SER A 31 7.82 -0.80 6.13
CA SER A 31 8.97 -1.41 6.80
C SER A 31 8.59 -2.08 8.13
N ASP A 32 7.47 -1.66 8.74
CA ASP A 32 6.95 -2.20 9.99
C ASP A 32 5.63 -2.94 9.74
N LYS A 33 5.72 -4.27 9.80
CA LYS A 33 4.55 -5.14 9.65
C LYS A 33 3.46 -4.83 10.68
N THR A 34 3.82 -4.54 11.92
CA THR A 34 2.87 -4.23 12.99
C THR A 34 2.18 -2.89 12.75
N ALA A 35 2.94 -1.87 12.34
CA ALA A 35 2.39 -0.57 11.99
C ALA A 35 1.45 -0.67 10.78
N THR A 36 1.86 -1.44 9.76
CA THR A 36 1.03 -1.74 8.59
C THR A 36 -0.28 -2.43 9.00
N GLU A 37 -0.21 -3.51 9.77
CA GLU A 37 -1.40 -4.25 10.25
C GLU A 37 -2.33 -3.35 11.07
N LYS A 38 -1.78 -2.49 11.94
CA LYS A 38 -2.55 -1.54 12.73
C LYS A 38 -3.29 -0.52 11.86
N ILE A 39 -2.64 0.02 10.83
CA ILE A 39 -3.26 0.95 9.88
C ILE A 39 -4.34 0.24 9.08
N LEU A 40 -4.06 -0.95 8.54
CA LEU A 40 -5.02 -1.74 7.77
C LEU A 40 -6.23 -2.18 8.62
N SER A 41 -6.06 -2.33 9.93
CA SER A 41 -7.15 -2.66 10.86
C SER A 41 -8.07 -1.48 11.20
N THR A 42 -7.73 -0.26 10.79
CA THR A 42 -8.58 0.91 11.06
C THR A 42 -9.86 0.89 10.21
N PRO A 43 -11.00 1.42 10.72
CA PRO A 43 -12.26 1.46 9.96
C PRO A 43 -12.11 2.13 8.60
N GLN A 44 -11.40 3.26 8.54
CA GLN A 44 -11.15 3.97 7.29
C GLN A 44 -10.33 3.14 6.28
N ALA A 45 -9.33 2.38 6.73
CA ALA A 45 -8.56 1.51 5.85
C ALA A 45 -9.40 0.32 5.37
N GLN A 46 -10.23 -0.24 6.24
CA GLN A 46 -11.17 -1.32 5.89
C GLN A 46 -12.20 -0.86 4.85
N GLU A 47 -12.72 0.36 4.95
CA GLU A 47 -13.61 0.94 3.93
C GLU A 47 -12.90 1.14 2.59
N LEU A 48 -11.65 1.61 2.60
CA LEU A 48 -10.85 1.75 1.39
C LEU A 48 -10.57 0.39 0.74
N LEU A 49 -10.19 -0.62 1.53
CA LEU A 49 -9.97 -1.98 1.04
C LEU A 49 -11.24 -2.53 0.37
N LYS A 50 -12.42 -2.35 0.98
CA LYS A 50 -13.71 -2.73 0.37
C LYS A 50 -13.95 -2.04 -0.98
N LYS A 51 -13.64 -0.75 -1.09
CA LYS A 51 -13.77 0.01 -2.34
C LYS A 51 -12.81 -0.50 -3.41
N PHE A 52 -11.57 -0.81 -3.06
CA PHE A 52 -10.54 -1.26 -4.00
C PHE A 52 -10.66 -2.75 -4.36
N SER A 53 -11.19 -3.59 -3.48
CA SER A 53 -11.41 -5.02 -3.73
C SER A 53 -12.66 -5.31 -4.59
N GLY A 54 -13.23 -4.30 -5.24
CA GLY A 54 -14.41 -4.46 -6.09
C GLY A 54 -15.69 -4.68 -5.29
N GLY A 55 -15.86 -3.93 -4.20
CA GLY A 55 -17.05 -3.96 -3.35
C GLY A 55 -18.33 -4.13 -4.16
N LYS A 56 -18.97 -5.28 -3.94
CA LYS A 56 -20.38 -5.49 -4.23
C LYS A 56 -21.17 -5.12 -2.99
#